data_AF-A0A968MHM0-F1
#
_entry.id   AF-A0A968MHM0-F1
#
_cell.length_a   1.000
_cell.length_b   1.000
_cell.length_c   1.000
_cell.angle_alpha   90.00
_cell.angle_beta   90.00
_cell.angle_gamma   90.00
#
_symmetry.space_group_name_H-M   'P 1'
#
loop_
_entity.id
_entity.type
_entity.pdbx_description
1 polymer ?
#
loop_
_entity_poly.entity_id
_entity_poly.type
_entity_poly.pdbx_seq_one_letter_code
_entity_poly.pdbx_strand_id
1 'polypeptide(L)'
;MSVYFSKDKEQNYTFKRFFSDSSFWNQPLPEMPEIDPNSERWISLLKSDPSGLNVIININEWTIPVYEINDSTPKYKINFHYLSDEEKTNWATKREHFGHGPGFGPEVPIPDHALPDPESDAHFAVIDREKNDCLGYVGVQKKSRWFMGIEYRNEI
;
A
#
# COMPACT_ATOMS: atom_id res chain seq x y z
N MET A 1 29.76 -13.05 -11.86
CA MET A 1 29.10 -14.05 -11.00
C MET A 1 27.76 -14.34 -11.64
N SER A 2 27.63 -15.50 -12.29
CA SER A 2 26.44 -15.86 -13.07
C SER A 2 25.57 -16.78 -12.23
N VAL A 3 24.35 -16.36 -11.92
CA VAL A 3 23.39 -17.18 -11.18
C VAL A 3 22.68 -18.09 -12.19
N TYR A 4 22.86 -19.40 -12.03
CA TYR A 4 22.10 -20.41 -12.74
C TYR A 4 20.91 -20.82 -11.88
N PHE A 5 19.69 -20.69 -12.39
CA PHE A 5 18.51 -21.31 -11.79
C PHE A 5 18.47 -22.79 -12.20
N SER A 6 18.48 -23.71 -11.23
CA SER A 6 18.34 -25.15 -11.52
C SER A 6 16.92 -25.42 -12.04
N LYS A 7 16.85 -26.30 -13.05
CA LYS A 7 15.61 -26.73 -13.72
C LYS A 7 14.90 -27.88 -12.95
N ASP A 8 14.90 -27.83 -11.62
CA ASP A 8 14.33 -28.93 -10.83
C ASP A 8 12.93 -28.58 -10.32
N LYS A 9 11.94 -29.27 -10.93
CA LYS A 9 10.49 -29.30 -10.65
C LYS A 9 9.68 -28.15 -11.25
N GLU A 10 9.11 -28.40 -12.44
CA GLU A 10 7.86 -27.76 -12.88
C GLU A 10 6.75 -28.12 -11.88
N GLN A 11 6.67 -27.36 -10.80
CA GLN A 11 5.41 -27.23 -10.09
C GLN A 11 4.50 -26.42 -11.02
N ASN A 12 3.38 -27.01 -11.44
CA ASN A 12 2.28 -26.30 -12.08
C ASN A 12 1.69 -25.32 -11.07
N TYR A 13 2.39 -24.23 -10.80
CA TYR A 13 1.85 -23.09 -10.10
C TYR A 13 0.80 -22.47 -11.01
N THR A 14 -0.48 -22.73 -10.72
CA THR A 14 -1.54 -21.88 -11.23
C THR A 14 -1.33 -20.51 -10.61
N PHE A 15 -0.69 -19.60 -11.36
CA PHE A 15 -0.52 -18.22 -10.95
C PHE A 15 -1.91 -17.59 -10.85
N LYS A 16 -2.42 -17.47 -9.63
CA LYS A 16 -3.71 -16.83 -9.37
C LYS A 16 -3.48 -15.34 -9.16
N ARG A 17 -3.94 -14.54 -10.13
CA ARG A 17 -3.92 -13.07 -10.04
C ARG A 17 -4.64 -12.61 -8.77
N PHE A 18 -4.20 -11.48 -8.21
CA PHE A 18 -4.78 -10.92 -6.99
C PHE A 18 -6.18 -10.35 -7.22
N PHE A 19 -6.41 -9.73 -8.37
CA PHE A 19 -7.72 -9.23 -8.78
C PHE A 19 -8.37 -10.14 -9.82
N SER A 20 -9.67 -10.00 -10.03
CA SER A 20 -10.40 -10.69 -11.10
C SER A 20 -9.86 -10.30 -12.49
N ASP A 21 -10.05 -11.15 -13.51
CA ASP A 21 -9.63 -10.83 -14.88
C ASP A 21 -10.36 -9.60 -15.48
N SER A 22 -11.52 -9.23 -14.93
CA SER A 22 -12.26 -8.04 -15.33
C SER A 22 -11.84 -6.77 -14.59
N SER A 23 -11.01 -6.88 -13.55
CA SER A 23 -10.51 -5.74 -12.78
C SER A 23 -9.68 -4.81 -13.66
N PHE A 24 -9.79 -3.50 -13.43
CA PHE A 24 -8.96 -2.48 -14.09
C PHE A 24 -7.47 -2.83 -14.04
N TRP A 25 -6.99 -3.37 -12.90
CA TRP A 25 -5.60 -3.78 -12.70
C TRP A 25 -5.14 -4.96 -13.57
N ASN A 26 -6.07 -5.73 -14.14
CA ASN A 26 -5.79 -6.87 -15.00
C ASN A 26 -6.26 -6.67 -16.45
N GLN A 27 -6.78 -5.48 -16.79
CA GLN A 27 -7.13 -5.16 -18.17
C GLN A 27 -5.83 -4.88 -18.96
N PRO A 28 -5.60 -5.57 -20.10
CA PRO A 28 -4.50 -5.23 -20.97
C PRO A 28 -4.60 -3.78 -21.44
N LEU A 29 -3.45 -3.10 -21.50
CA LEU A 29 -3.40 -1.81 -22.20
C LEU A 29 -3.74 -2.02 -23.69
N PRO A 30 -4.42 -1.06 -24.34
CA PRO A 30 -4.59 -1.10 -25.78
C PRO A 30 -3.23 -1.05 -26.49
N GLU A 31 -3.16 -1.55 -27.73
CA GLU A 31 -1.90 -1.60 -28.51
C GLU A 31 -1.26 -0.22 -28.69
N MET A 32 -2.07 0.84 -28.72
CA MET A 32 -1.65 2.24 -28.77
C MET A 32 -2.41 3.02 -27.70
N PRO A 33 -1.94 3.02 -26.43
CA PRO A 33 -2.57 3.81 -25.39
C PRO A 33 -2.43 5.30 -25.70
N GLU A 34 -3.50 6.06 -25.47
CA GLU A 34 -3.44 7.51 -25.56
C GLU A 34 -2.43 8.04 -24.52
N ILE A 35 -1.53 8.91 -24.97
CA ILE A 35 -0.57 9.57 -24.10
C ILE A 35 -1.25 10.79 -23.49
N ASP A 36 -1.16 10.96 -22.17
CA ASP A 36 -1.68 12.15 -21.51
C ASP A 36 -1.04 13.42 -22.12
N PRO A 37 -1.83 14.43 -22.52
CA PRO A 37 -1.29 15.63 -23.15
C PRO A 37 -0.30 16.41 -22.27
N ASN A 38 -0.28 16.15 -20.96
CA ASN A 38 0.67 16.74 -20.01
C ASN A 38 1.94 15.91 -19.80
N SER A 39 2.10 14.73 -20.42
CA SER A 39 3.28 13.87 -20.22
C SER A 39 4.60 14.62 -20.45
N GLU A 40 4.71 15.42 -21.51
CA GLU A 40 5.91 16.24 -21.77
C GLU A 40 6.20 17.23 -20.64
N ARG A 41 5.16 17.88 -20.10
CA ARG A 41 5.30 18.80 -18.97
C ARG A 41 5.85 18.07 -17.73
N TRP A 42 5.33 16.89 -17.42
CA TRP A 42 5.80 16.10 -16.28
C TRP A 42 7.25 15.64 -16.46
N ILE A 43 7.61 15.19 -17.67
CA ILE A 43 8.99 14.83 -18.02
C ILE A 43 9.92 16.04 -17.89
N SER A 44 9.53 17.20 -18.39
CA SER A 44 10.30 18.44 -18.22
C SER A 44 10.46 18.82 -16.77
N LEU A 45 9.42 18.70 -15.95
CA LEU A 45 9.47 18.97 -14.51
C LEU A 45 10.50 18.06 -13.82
N LEU A 46 10.46 16.76 -14.11
CA LEU A 46 11.42 15.78 -13.59
C LEU A 46 12.86 16.11 -14.00
N LYS A 47 13.08 16.44 -15.27
CA LYS A 47 14.41 16.85 -15.78
C LYS A 47 14.92 18.13 -15.13
N SER A 48 14.01 19.02 -14.72
CA SER A 48 14.34 20.30 -14.09
C SER A 48 14.68 20.20 -12.60
N ASP A 49 14.50 19.04 -11.98
CA ASP A 49 14.86 18.78 -10.58
C ASP A 49 16.13 17.90 -10.47
N PRO A 50 17.34 18.44 -10.70
CA PRO A 50 18.58 17.67 -10.59
C PRO A 50 18.89 17.23 -9.16
N SER A 51 18.18 17.77 -8.17
CA SER A 51 18.36 17.40 -6.76
C SER A 51 17.67 16.10 -6.39
N GLY A 52 16.59 15.74 -7.12
CA GLY A 52 15.70 14.64 -6.76
C GLY A 52 14.94 14.85 -5.43
N LEU A 53 14.95 16.07 -4.88
CA LEU A 53 14.33 16.39 -3.59
C LEU A 53 12.89 16.89 -3.72
N ASN A 54 12.47 17.33 -4.91
CA ASN A 54 11.11 17.84 -5.14
C ASN A 54 10.18 16.75 -5.67
N VAL A 55 10.72 15.75 -6.35
CA VAL A 55 9.98 14.53 -6.73
C VAL A 55 10.64 13.32 -6.07
N ILE A 56 10.18 13.02 -4.86
CA ILE A 56 10.67 11.91 -4.04
C ILE A 56 9.71 10.72 -4.14
N ILE A 57 10.29 9.53 -4.29
CA ILE A 57 9.59 8.27 -4.04
C ILE A 57 10.03 7.83 -2.64
N ASN A 58 9.08 7.81 -1.70
CA ASN A 58 9.34 7.41 -0.32
C ASN A 58 9.35 5.88 -0.19
N ILE A 59 10.33 5.23 -0.80
CA ILE A 59 10.56 3.78 -0.67
C ILE A 59 12.03 3.60 -0.34
N ASN A 60 12.34 3.46 0.95
CA ASN A 60 13.72 3.26 1.41
C ASN A 60 14.15 1.79 1.32
N GLU A 61 13.23 0.84 1.51
CA GLU A 61 13.49 -0.60 1.45
C GLU A 61 12.34 -1.41 0.80
N TRP A 62 12.62 -2.67 0.47
CA TRP A 62 12.01 -3.42 -0.64
C TRP A 62 10.66 -4.09 -0.34
N THR A 63 10.11 -4.00 0.87
CA THR A 63 8.98 -4.88 1.22
C THR A 63 7.85 -4.17 1.95
N ILE A 64 6.64 -4.39 1.46
CA ILE A 64 5.42 -4.26 2.23
C ILE A 64 4.93 -5.71 2.41
N PRO A 65 4.93 -6.27 3.63
CA PRO A 65 4.39 -7.60 3.87
C PRO A 65 2.93 -7.69 3.40
N VAL A 66 2.60 -8.76 2.67
CA VAL A 66 1.25 -9.01 2.16
C VAL A 66 0.70 -10.27 2.80
N TYR A 67 -0.47 -10.15 3.44
CA TYR A 67 -1.18 -11.26 4.07
C TYR A 67 -2.50 -11.54 3.34
N GLU A 68 -2.98 -12.78 3.40
CA GLU A 68 -4.29 -13.16 2.91
C GLU A 68 -5.28 -13.27 4.07
N ILE A 69 -6.48 -12.75 3.87
CA ILE A 69 -7.58 -12.77 4.83
C ILE A 69 -8.81 -13.44 4.24
N ASN A 70 -9.71 -13.87 5.11
CA ASN A 70 -11.00 -14.46 4.76
C ASN A 70 -12.03 -14.14 5.85
N ASP A 71 -13.25 -14.66 5.71
CA ASP A 71 -14.34 -14.42 6.65
C ASP A 71 -14.10 -14.93 8.08
N SER A 72 -13.11 -15.81 8.29
CA SER A 72 -12.70 -16.28 9.63
C SER A 72 -11.63 -15.41 10.28
N THR A 73 -11.07 -14.44 9.57
CA THR A 73 -10.01 -13.56 10.11
C THR A 73 -10.60 -12.67 11.21
N PRO A 74 -9.96 -12.59 12.39
CA PRO A 74 -10.43 -11.74 13.47
C PRO A 74 -10.45 -10.27 13.03
N LYS A 75 -11.47 -9.56 13.50
CA LYS A 75 -11.64 -8.13 13.21
C LYS A 75 -11.28 -7.31 14.43
N TYR A 76 -10.55 -6.23 14.19
CA TYR A 76 -10.07 -5.34 15.23
C TYR A 76 -10.64 -3.95 15.02
N LYS A 77 -11.06 -3.34 16.12
CA LYS A 77 -11.36 -1.91 16.14
C LYS A 77 -10.05 -1.13 16.20
N ILE A 78 -9.80 -0.33 15.17
CA ILE A 78 -8.62 0.53 15.11
C ILE A 78 -9.02 1.92 15.59
N ASN A 79 -8.19 2.53 16.44
CA ASN A 79 -8.45 3.85 16.98
C ASN A 79 -7.71 4.92 16.18
N PHE A 80 -8.08 6.19 16.40
CA PHE A 80 -7.33 7.32 15.87
C PHE A 80 -6.00 7.52 16.58
N HIS A 81 -4.96 7.86 15.82
CA HIS A 81 -3.67 8.29 16.35
C HIS A 81 -3.68 9.80 16.51
N TYR A 82 -3.84 10.28 17.74
CA TYR A 82 -3.81 11.72 18.03
C TYR A 82 -2.37 12.22 18.03
N LEU A 83 -2.12 13.29 17.27
CA LEU A 83 -0.79 13.80 17.00
C LEU A 83 -0.34 14.76 18.10
N SER A 84 0.88 14.56 18.61
CA SER A 84 1.60 15.56 19.39
C SER A 84 2.03 16.75 18.53
N ASP A 85 2.37 17.88 19.15
CA ASP A 85 2.87 19.06 18.41
C ASP A 85 4.19 18.77 17.67
N GLU A 86 5.03 17.91 18.25
CA GLU A 86 6.25 17.42 17.62
C GLU A 86 5.92 16.61 16.35
N GLU A 87 4.96 15.69 16.42
CA GLU A 87 4.49 14.94 15.25
C GLU A 87 3.85 15.86 14.20
N LYS A 88 3.01 16.83 14.60
CA LYS A 88 2.44 17.80 13.66
C LYS A 88 3.51 18.58 12.91
N THR A 89 4.61 18.92 13.61
CA THR A 89 5.78 19.59 13.02
C THR A 89 6.53 18.67 12.06
N ASN A 90 6.87 17.46 12.50
CA ASN A 90 7.63 16.48 11.71
C ASN A 90 6.89 16.03 10.44
N TRP A 91 5.58 15.85 10.54
CA TRP A 91 4.71 15.43 9.43
C TRP A 91 4.16 16.60 8.62
N ALA A 92 4.58 17.84 8.94
CA ALA A 92 4.13 19.08 8.30
C ALA A 92 2.59 19.17 8.13
N THR A 93 1.85 18.81 9.17
CA THR A 93 0.39 18.69 9.13
C THR A 93 -0.29 19.51 10.22
N LYS A 94 -1.51 19.95 9.94
CA LYS A 94 -2.40 20.64 10.90
C LYS A 94 -3.49 19.72 11.45
N ARG A 95 -3.44 18.42 11.15
CA ARG A 95 -4.45 17.46 11.60
C ARG A 95 -4.29 17.19 13.08
N GLU A 96 -5.41 16.97 13.76
CA GLU A 96 -5.40 16.56 15.17
C GLU A 96 -5.11 15.06 15.34
N HIS A 97 -5.49 14.26 14.37
CA HIS A 97 -5.25 12.82 14.39
C HIS A 97 -5.14 12.23 12.98
N PHE A 98 -4.47 11.08 12.90
CA PHE A 98 -4.59 10.14 11.78
C PHE A 98 -5.61 9.05 12.10
N GLY A 99 -6.18 8.50 11.04
CA GLY A 99 -7.30 7.59 11.11
C GLY A 99 -7.72 7.14 9.72
N HIS A 100 -8.86 6.49 9.70
CA HIS A 100 -9.32 5.78 8.52
C HIS A 100 -9.96 6.76 7.54
N GLY A 101 -9.76 6.53 6.24
CA GLY A 101 -10.48 7.27 5.21
C GLY A 101 -11.99 7.00 5.24
N PRO A 102 -12.81 7.88 4.62
CA PRO A 102 -14.22 7.60 4.39
C PRO A 102 -14.42 6.23 3.72
N GLY A 103 -15.39 5.45 4.20
CA GLY A 103 -15.68 4.10 3.68
C GLY A 103 -15.00 2.97 4.45
N PHE A 104 -14.06 3.27 5.34
CA PHE A 104 -13.53 2.26 6.27
C PHE A 104 -14.50 1.99 7.41
N GLY A 105 -14.86 0.71 7.59
CA GLY A 105 -15.69 0.27 8.70
C GLY A 105 -15.02 0.46 10.07
N PRO A 106 -15.79 0.39 11.17
CA PRO A 106 -15.26 0.51 12.52
C PRO A 106 -14.34 -0.65 12.93
N GLU A 107 -14.42 -1.77 12.20
CA GLU A 107 -13.65 -2.99 12.46
C GLU A 107 -13.05 -3.50 11.16
N VAL A 108 -11.80 -3.95 11.23
CA VAL A 108 -11.03 -4.36 10.06
C VAL A 108 -10.38 -5.72 10.30
N PRO A 109 -10.37 -6.61 9.29
CA PRO A 109 -9.74 -7.92 9.39
C PRO A 109 -8.22 -7.80 9.44
N ILE A 110 -7.60 -8.30 10.50
CA ILE A 110 -6.13 -8.36 10.66
C ILE A 110 -5.77 -9.76 11.14
N PRO A 111 -4.90 -10.51 10.44
CA PRO A 111 -4.39 -11.78 10.96
C PRO A 111 -3.64 -11.61 12.27
N ASP A 112 -3.83 -12.51 13.24
CA ASP A 112 -3.16 -12.45 14.54
C ASP A 112 -1.62 -12.50 14.44
N HIS A 113 -1.11 -13.07 13.35
CA HIS A 113 0.31 -13.20 13.05
C HIS A 113 0.82 -12.11 12.09
N ALA A 114 -0.02 -11.14 11.72
CA ALA A 114 0.39 -10.04 10.86
C ALA A 114 1.43 -9.20 11.59
N LEU A 115 2.59 -9.03 10.96
CA LEU A 115 3.64 -8.14 11.40
C LEU A 115 3.80 -7.06 10.34
N PRO A 116 3.91 -5.79 10.74
CA PRO A 116 4.28 -4.76 9.80
C PRO A 116 5.70 -4.98 9.28
N ASP A 117 6.07 -4.23 8.24
CA ASP A 117 7.47 -4.04 7.92
C ASP A 117 8.23 -3.65 9.21
N PRO A 118 9.28 -4.39 9.59
CA PRO A 118 9.94 -4.21 10.88
C PRO A 118 10.73 -2.89 10.95
N GLU A 119 10.94 -2.23 9.81
CA GLU A 119 11.71 -0.99 9.69
C GLU A 119 10.79 0.24 9.70
N SER A 120 10.75 0.97 8.59
CA SER A 120 10.07 2.26 8.49
C SER A 120 8.56 2.11 8.38
N ASP A 121 7.83 3.18 8.74
CA ASP A 121 6.36 3.43 8.67
C ASP A 121 5.37 2.33 9.10
N ALA A 122 5.87 1.15 9.46
CA ALA A 122 5.15 -0.04 9.87
C ALA A 122 3.98 -0.39 8.92
N HIS A 123 4.30 -0.48 7.63
CA HIS A 123 3.34 -0.82 6.59
C HIS A 123 3.14 -2.34 6.47
N PHE A 124 1.90 -2.80 6.30
CA PHE A 124 1.57 -4.10 5.70
C PHE A 124 0.29 -4.00 4.88
N ALA A 125 0.03 -4.96 4.00
CA ALA A 125 -1.22 -5.06 3.25
C ALA A 125 -1.92 -6.39 3.52
N VAL A 126 -3.25 -6.40 3.42
CA VAL A 126 -4.06 -7.63 3.41
C VAL A 126 -4.86 -7.71 2.13
N ILE A 127 -5.07 -8.93 1.65
CA ILE A 127 -5.85 -9.23 0.46
C ILE A 127 -6.99 -10.17 0.83
N ASP A 128 -8.21 -9.78 0.50
CA ASP A 128 -9.39 -10.64 0.55
C ASP A 128 -9.73 -11.09 -0.88
N ARG A 129 -9.36 -12.32 -1.21
CA ARG A 129 -9.59 -12.87 -2.55
C ARG A 129 -11.05 -13.21 -2.83
N GLU A 130 -11.84 -13.49 -1.80
CA GLU A 130 -13.26 -13.79 -1.96
C GLU A 130 -14.04 -12.51 -2.29
N LYS A 131 -13.62 -11.39 -1.70
CA LYS A 131 -14.21 -10.07 -1.93
C LYS A 131 -13.55 -9.27 -3.05
N ASN A 132 -12.45 -9.75 -3.64
CA ASN A 132 -11.61 -9.01 -4.61
C ASN A 132 -11.15 -7.64 -4.05
N ASP A 133 -10.74 -7.63 -2.79
CA ASP A 133 -10.39 -6.40 -2.06
C ASP A 133 -8.94 -6.44 -1.56
N CYS A 134 -8.33 -5.27 -1.40
CA CYS A 134 -7.00 -5.08 -0.86
C CYS A 134 -6.99 -3.86 0.07
N LEU A 135 -6.50 -4.06 1.29
CA LEU A 135 -6.40 -3.00 2.29
C LEU A 135 -4.93 -2.85 2.69
N GLY A 136 -4.40 -1.63 2.57
CA GLY A 136 -3.10 -1.26 3.14
C GLY A 136 -3.23 -0.88 4.62
N TYR A 137 -2.17 -0.98 5.40
CA TYR A 137 -2.16 -0.53 6.79
C TYR A 137 -0.82 0.10 7.08
N VAL A 138 -0.82 1.37 7.50
CA VAL A 138 0.40 2.12 7.83
C VAL A 138 0.34 2.59 9.28
N GLY A 139 1.47 2.56 9.99
CA GLY A 139 1.60 2.99 11.39
C GLY A 139 1.30 1.89 12.41
N VAL A 140 1.45 0.64 12.03
CA VAL A 140 0.98 -0.53 12.78
C VAL A 140 1.98 -0.89 13.88
N GLN A 141 1.51 -1.09 15.11
CA GLN A 141 2.30 -1.64 16.23
C GLN A 141 3.51 -0.80 16.72
N LYS A 142 3.48 0.53 16.66
CA LYS A 142 4.41 1.30 17.51
C LYS A 142 3.89 1.27 18.96
N LYS A 143 4.53 0.49 19.84
CA LYS A 143 4.26 0.40 21.30
C LYS A 143 2.83 -0.06 21.66
N SER A 144 2.41 -1.23 21.18
CA SER A 144 1.17 -1.90 21.64
C SER A 144 -0.15 -1.23 21.21
N ARG A 145 -0.12 -0.37 20.18
CA ARG A 145 -1.32 0.33 19.69
C ARG A 145 -1.45 0.18 18.18
N TRP A 146 -2.68 -0.09 17.74
CA TRP A 146 -3.04 -0.17 16.33
C TRP A 146 -3.53 1.19 15.86
N PHE A 147 -2.89 1.71 14.83
CA PHE A 147 -3.35 2.89 14.12
C PHE A 147 -3.28 2.62 12.62
N MET A 148 -4.21 3.22 11.88
CA MET A 148 -4.31 3.06 10.44
C MET A 148 -4.40 4.44 9.83
N GLY A 149 -3.42 4.75 8.98
CA GLY A 149 -3.54 5.79 7.97
C GLY A 149 -3.66 5.13 6.59
N ILE A 150 -4.86 5.09 6.02
CA ILE A 150 -4.99 5.00 4.57
C ILE A 150 -5.72 6.25 4.09
N GLU A 151 -5.08 6.97 3.19
CA GLU A 151 -5.70 8.00 2.37
C GLU A 151 -6.34 7.29 1.15
N TYR A 152 -7.67 7.24 1.10
CA TYR A 152 -8.37 7.09 -0.16
C TYR A 152 -8.82 8.48 -0.60
N ARG A 153 -8.24 9.00 -1.69
CA ARG A 153 -8.93 9.99 -2.51
C ARG A 153 -9.95 9.22 -3.33
N ASN A 154 -11.23 9.41 -3.03
CA ASN A 154 -12.27 9.14 -4.01
C ASN A 154 -12.10 10.18 -5.12
N GLU A 155 -11.46 9.80 -6.21
CA GLU A 155 -11.65 10.48 -7.49
C GLU A 155 -12.73 9.69 -8.24
N ILE A 156 -13.89 10.34 -8.38
CA ILE A 156 -14.85 10.06 -9.45
C ILE A 156 -14.33 10.78 -10.69
#